data_AF-I5C695-F1
#
_entry.id   AF-I5C695-F1
#
_cell.length_a   1.000
_cell.length_b   1.000
_cell.length_c   1.000
_cell.angle_alpha   90.00
_cell.angle_beta   90.00
_cell.angle_gamma   90.00
#
_symmetry.space_group_name_H-M   'P 1'
#
loop_
_entity.id
_entity.type
_entity.pdbx_description
1 polymer ?
#
loop_
_entity_poly.entity_id
_entity_poly.type
_entity_poly.pdbx_seq_one_letter_code
_entity_poly.pdbx_strand_id
1 'polypeptide(L)'
;MFLNIMPKTVIGPILIIWFGIGPLVAALIVFLMSFFPVLVDSMSGFRLVDRRLFYISRSMGANPWQTFWKVRLPAAMPHIFSGMRIGVVKAVEGVIIAEFIASNKGLGFMIVRASAFMDMTLMFSGLVAAAIVALIFNGAMSIIGQWLMPWSRH
;
A
#
# COMPACT_ATOMS: atom_id res chain seq x y z
N MET A 1 0.86 16.35 -3.81
CA MET A 1 0.93 16.95 -2.46
C MET A 1 -0.46 17.06 -1.82
N PHE A 2 -1.44 17.70 -2.48
CA PHE A 2 -2.83 17.84 -1.97
C PHE A 2 -3.53 16.55 -1.53
N LEU A 3 -3.41 15.44 -2.27
CA LEU A 3 -4.05 14.14 -1.92
C LEU A 3 -3.46 13.43 -0.69
N ASN A 4 -2.25 13.81 -0.25
CA ASN A 4 -1.66 13.25 0.98
C ASN A 4 -2.03 14.07 2.23
N ILE A 5 -2.52 15.30 2.06
CA ILE A 5 -2.85 16.21 3.16
C ILE A 5 -4.29 15.97 3.64
N MET A 6 -5.17 15.50 2.75
CA MET A 6 -6.53 15.14 3.13
C MET A 6 -6.51 13.91 4.06
N PRO A 7 -7.20 13.96 5.22
CA PRO A 7 -7.34 12.80 6.09
C PRO A 7 -8.19 11.76 5.36
N LYS A 8 -7.51 10.80 4.71
CA LYS A 8 -8.15 9.73 3.92
C LYS A 8 -9.13 8.89 4.75
N THR A 9 -8.95 8.89 6.08
CA THR A 9 -9.85 8.27 7.06
C THR A 9 -11.26 8.86 7.06
N VAL A 10 -11.44 10.14 6.69
CA VAL A 10 -12.75 10.81 6.62
C VAL A 10 -13.61 10.30 5.46
N ILE A 11 -13.00 9.66 4.47
CA ILE A 11 -13.73 9.10 3.32
C ILE A 11 -14.58 7.89 3.74
N GLY A 12 -14.19 7.18 4.80
CA GLY A 12 -14.88 5.98 5.29
C GLY A 12 -16.37 6.19 5.53
N PRO A 13 -16.79 7.13 6.40
CA PRO A 13 -18.21 7.43 6.63
C PRO A 13 -19.00 7.77 5.37
N ILE A 14 -18.41 8.51 4.42
CA ILE A 14 -19.08 8.87 3.16
C ILE A 14 -19.37 7.62 2.33
N LEU A 15 -18.39 6.71 2.23
CA LEU A 15 -18.56 5.44 1.52
C LEU A 15 -19.63 4.55 2.17
N ILE A 16 -19.73 4.56 3.50
CA ILE A 16 -20.78 3.84 4.23
C ILE A 16 -22.16 4.42 3.90
N ILE A 17 -22.30 5.75 3.82
CA ILE A 17 -23.58 6.38 3.48
C ILE A 17 -24.03 6.01 2.06
N TRP A 18 -23.10 5.91 1.11
CA TRP A 18 -23.42 5.60 -0.29
C TRP A 18 -23.65 4.11 -0.56
N PHE A 19 -22.81 3.24 0.01
CA PHE A 19 -22.76 1.81 -0.32
C PHE A 19 -23.21 0.89 0.81
N GLY A 20 -23.48 1.44 2.00
CA GLY A 20 -23.81 0.67 3.20
C GLY A 20 -22.60 0.02 3.87
N ILE A 21 -22.86 -0.72 4.94
CA ILE A 21 -21.85 -1.51 5.66
C ILE A 21 -21.61 -2.82 4.89
N GLY A 22 -20.35 -3.15 4.62
CA GLY A 22 -20.03 -4.41 3.95
C GLY A 22 -18.60 -4.53 3.43
N PRO A 23 -18.24 -5.69 2.87
CA PRO A 23 -16.89 -5.98 2.38
C PRO A 23 -16.48 -5.07 1.22
N LEU A 24 -17.44 -4.60 0.42
CA LEU A 24 -17.19 -3.67 -0.67
C LEU A 24 -16.62 -2.34 -0.15
N VAL A 25 -17.23 -1.76 0.88
CA VAL A 25 -16.75 -0.50 1.47
C VAL A 25 -15.38 -0.68 2.10
N ALA A 26 -15.15 -1.81 2.77
CA ALA A 26 -13.82 -2.11 3.31
C ALA A 26 -12.77 -2.19 2.19
N ALA A 27 -13.06 -2.88 1.09
CA ALA A 27 -12.16 -2.94 -0.06
C ALA A 27 -11.88 -1.56 -0.68
N LEU A 28 -12.89 -0.69 -0.77
CA LEU A 28 -12.74 0.68 -1.28
C LEU A 28 -11.85 1.54 -0.37
N ILE A 29 -12.03 1.46 0.95
CA ILE A 29 -11.18 2.17 1.93
C ILE A 29 -9.72 1.72 1.78
N VAL A 30 -9.50 0.40 1.75
CA VAL A 30 -8.17 -0.21 1.59
C VAL A 30 -7.52 0.21 0.28
N PHE A 31 -8.28 0.17 -0.81
CA PHE A 31 -7.83 0.61 -2.12
C PHE A 31 -7.41 2.07 -2.10
N LEU A 32 -8.25 2.98 -1.60
CA LEU A 32 -7.93 4.41 -1.54
C LEU A 32 -6.72 4.70 -0.64
N MET A 33 -6.55 3.99 0.47
CA MET A 33 -5.42 4.20 1.37
C MET A 33 -4.10 3.71 0.78
N SER A 34 -4.11 2.59 0.04
CA SER A 34 -2.90 1.98 -0.53
C SER A 34 -2.56 2.48 -1.93
N PHE A 35 -3.54 2.81 -2.78
CA PHE A 35 -3.34 3.18 -4.17
C PHE A 35 -2.51 4.45 -4.34
N PHE A 36 -2.84 5.52 -3.59
CA PHE A 36 -2.16 6.81 -3.77
C PHE A 36 -0.67 6.79 -3.39
N PRO A 37 -0.26 6.24 -2.23
CA PRO A 37 1.16 6.07 -1.91
C PRO A 37 1.90 5.29 -3.00
N VAL A 38 1.36 4.14 -3.42
CA VAL A 38 1.97 3.29 -4.46
C VAL A 38 2.12 4.05 -5.78
N LEU A 39 1.09 4.80 -6.19
CA LEU A 39 1.11 5.59 -7.41
C LEU A 39 2.17 6.70 -7.34
N VAL A 40 2.21 7.44 -6.22
CA VAL A 40 3.15 8.57 -6.03
C VAL A 40 4.59 8.08 -6.01
N ASP A 41 4.88 6.99 -5.30
CA ASP A 41 6.22 6.41 -5.22
C ASP A 41 6.64 5.82 -6.56
N SER A 42 5.73 5.15 -7.28
CA SER A 42 5.99 4.64 -8.62
C SER A 42 6.30 5.76 -9.61
N MET A 43 5.52 6.85 -9.61
CA MET A 43 5.80 8.03 -10.43
C MET A 43 7.14 8.67 -10.09
N SER A 44 7.48 8.73 -8.80
CA SER A 44 8.77 9.25 -8.34
C SER A 44 9.91 8.36 -8.83
N GLY A 45 9.74 7.05 -8.80
CA GLY A 45 10.67 6.08 -9.37
C GLY A 45 10.97 6.32 -10.84
N PHE A 46 9.95 6.53 -11.67
CA PHE A 46 10.15 6.85 -13.08
C PHE A 46 10.81 8.21 -13.34
N ARG A 47 10.65 9.18 -12.43
CA ARG A 47 11.31 10.49 -12.52
C ARG A 47 12.78 10.45 -12.12
N LEU A 48 13.16 9.51 -11.25
CA LEU A 48 14.54 9.31 -10.80
C LEU A 48 15.41 8.56 -11.82
N VAL A 49 14.80 7.86 -12.79
CA VAL A 49 15.54 7.22 -13.89
C VAL A 49 16.24 8.29 -14.74
N ASP A 50 17.57 8.21 -14.83
CA ASP A 50 18.40 9.15 -15.57
C ASP A 50 17.98 9.21 -17.06
N ARG A 51 17.74 10.42 -17.56
CA ARG A 51 17.45 10.67 -18.98
C ARG A 51 18.59 10.22 -19.89
N ARG A 52 19.83 10.12 -19.40
CA ARG A 52 20.98 9.60 -20.16
C ARG A 52 20.75 8.17 -20.65
N LEU A 53 20.10 7.32 -19.84
CA LEU A 53 19.76 5.95 -20.23
C LEU A 53 18.88 5.90 -21.49
N PHE A 54 18.00 6.90 -21.66
CA PHE A 54 17.16 7.03 -22.85
C PHE A 54 17.96 7.44 -24.10
N TYR A 55 18.92 8.36 -23.96
CA TYR A 55 19.77 8.74 -25.09
C TYR A 55 20.69 7.60 -25.53
N ILE A 56 21.28 6.86 -24.57
CA ILE A 56 22.12 5.69 -24.84
C ILE A 56 21.31 4.61 -25.57
N SER A 57 20.11 4.26 -25.09
CA SER A 57 19.29 3.23 -25.74
C SER A 57 18.91 3.62 -27.17
N ARG A 58 18.61 4.90 -27.40
CA ARG A 58 18.26 5.42 -28.73
C ARG A 58 19.46 5.44 -29.68
N SER A 59 20.66 5.79 -29.20
CA SER A 59 21.91 5.69 -29.98
C SER A 59 22.27 4.26 -30.35
N MET A 60 21.85 3.27 -29.56
CA MET A 60 21.99 1.84 -29.87
C MET A 60 20.88 1.30 -30.79
N GLY A 61 20.01 2.16 -31.34
CA GLY A 61 18.95 1.77 -32.26
C GLY A 61 17.69 1.20 -31.60
N ALA A 62 17.54 1.30 -30.27
CA ALA A 62 16.36 0.78 -29.59
C ALA A 62 15.12 1.60 -29.92
N ASN A 63 14.00 0.92 -30.20
CA ASN A 63 12.71 1.58 -30.38
C ASN A 63 12.12 2.04 -29.02
N PRO A 64 11.11 2.94 -29.00
CA PRO A 64 10.54 3.46 -27.74
C PRO A 64 9.99 2.39 -26.81
N TRP A 65 9.41 1.32 -27.36
CA TRP A 65 8.87 0.19 -26.60
C TRP A 65 9.98 -0.65 -25.94
N GLN A 66 11.07 -0.93 -26.66
CA GLN A 66 12.25 -1.61 -26.14
C GLN A 66 12.90 -0.77 -25.04
N THR A 67 13.02 0.54 -25.25
CA THR A 67 13.56 1.46 -24.23
C THR A 67 12.70 1.46 -22.97
N PHE A 68 11.37 1.43 -23.11
CA PHE A 68 10.47 1.34 -21.97
C PHE A 68 10.63 0.03 -21.20
N TRP A 69 10.47 -1.12 -21.87
CA TRP A 69 10.45 -2.43 -21.22
C TRP A 69 11.83 -2.90 -20.73
N LYS A 70 12.91 -2.59 -21.44
CA LYS A 70 14.26 -3.09 -21.11
C LYS A 70 15.11 -2.14 -20.30
N VAL A 71 14.80 -0.84 -20.31
CA VAL A 71 15.65 0.17 -19.65
C VAL A 71 14.88 0.92 -18.59
N ARG A 72 13.79 1.61 -18.95
CA ARG A 72 13.07 2.48 -18.00
C ARG A 72 12.33 1.69 -16.92
N LEU A 73 11.63 0.62 -17.29
CA LEU A 73 10.88 -0.19 -16.34
C LEU A 73 11.80 -0.91 -15.34
N PRO A 74 12.86 -1.63 -15.75
CA PRO A 74 13.76 -2.29 -14.80
C PRO A 74 14.53 -1.30 -13.91
N ALA A 75 14.89 -0.12 -14.42
CA ALA A 75 15.52 0.93 -13.62
C ALA A 75 14.57 1.54 -12.58
N ALA A 76 13.27 1.63 -12.89
CA ALA A 76 12.26 2.15 -11.95
C ALA A 76 11.73 1.07 -10.98
N MET A 77 11.90 -0.23 -11.28
CA MET A 77 11.39 -1.35 -10.48
C MET A 77 11.71 -1.26 -8.98
N PRO A 78 12.96 -0.95 -8.55
CA PRO A 78 13.27 -0.80 -7.12
C PRO A 78 12.41 0.23 -6.40
N HIS A 79 12.16 1.36 -7.07
CA HIS A 79 11.31 2.42 -6.52
C HIS A 79 9.82 2.05 -6.53
N ILE A 80 9.34 1.41 -7.61
CA ILE A 80 7.96 0.90 -7.69
C ILE A 80 7.72 -0.10 -6.55
N PHE A 81 8.66 -1.00 -6.32
CA PHE A 81 8.56 -2.01 -5.27
C PHE A 81 8.63 -1.40 -3.87
N SER A 82 9.48 -0.39 -3.66
CA SER A 82 9.46 0.40 -2.43
C SER A 82 8.08 1.02 -2.17
N GLY A 83 7.46 1.58 -3.21
CA GLY A 83 6.10 2.09 -3.15
C GLY A 83 5.06 1.01 -2.82
N MET A 84 5.18 -0.16 -3.45
CA MET A 84 4.32 -1.31 -3.14
C MET A 84 4.46 -1.77 -1.67
N ARG A 85 5.67 -1.78 -1.11
CA ARG A 85 5.90 -2.10 0.31
C ARG A 85 5.15 -1.13 1.22
N ILE A 86 5.26 0.16 0.96
CA ILE A 86 4.49 1.18 1.70
C ILE A 86 2.98 0.97 1.52
N GLY A 87 2.55 0.65 0.29
CA GLY A 87 1.17 0.33 -0.04
C GLY A 87 0.60 -0.83 0.75
N VAL A 88 1.35 -1.92 0.93
CA VAL A 88 0.93 -3.10 1.72
C VAL A 88 0.70 -2.72 3.19
N VAL A 89 1.62 -1.95 3.79
CA VAL A 89 1.44 -1.47 5.17
C VAL A 89 0.18 -0.60 5.28
N LYS A 90 -0.04 0.29 4.30
CA LYS A 90 -1.25 1.13 4.24
C LYS A 90 -2.52 0.34 3.96
N ALA A 91 -2.44 -0.78 3.26
CA ALA A 91 -3.58 -1.66 3.05
C ALA A 91 -4.01 -2.34 4.36
N VAL A 92 -3.05 -2.83 5.16
CA VAL A 92 -3.34 -3.44 6.47
C VAL A 92 -3.95 -2.39 7.41
N GLU A 93 -3.36 -1.19 7.49
CA GLU A 93 -3.92 -0.07 8.24
C GLU A 93 -5.36 0.25 7.79
N GLY A 94 -5.59 0.29 6.46
CA GLY A 94 -6.91 0.53 5.89
C GLY A 94 -7.94 -0.56 6.18
N VAL A 95 -7.55 -1.84 6.20
CA VAL A 95 -8.46 -2.95 6.56
C VAL A 95 -8.89 -2.79 8.01
N ILE A 96 -7.95 -2.52 8.91
CA ILE A 96 -8.25 -2.36 10.34
C ILE A 96 -9.20 -1.17 10.53
N ILE A 97 -8.94 -0.03 9.89
CA ILE A 97 -9.82 1.14 9.97
C ILE A 97 -11.20 0.84 9.39
N ALA A 98 -11.28 0.13 8.26
CA ALA A 98 -12.54 -0.29 7.69
C ALA A 98 -13.32 -1.23 8.63
N GLU A 99 -12.63 -2.16 9.29
CA GLU A 99 -13.25 -3.05 10.28
C GLU A 99 -13.77 -2.30 11.51
N PHE A 100 -13.15 -1.18 11.89
CA PHE A 100 -13.61 -0.34 13.00
C PHE A 100 -14.96 0.33 12.71
N ILE A 101 -15.16 0.80 11.47
CA ILE A 101 -16.28 1.69 11.13
C ILE A 101 -17.37 1.02 10.28
N ALA A 102 -17.03 -0.02 9.52
CA ALA A 102 -17.87 -0.58 8.46
C ALA A 102 -17.91 -2.12 8.46
N SER A 103 -17.68 -2.77 9.60
CA SER A 103 -17.75 -4.22 9.71
C SER A 103 -18.35 -4.69 11.04
N ASN A 104 -18.96 -5.88 11.01
CA ASN A 104 -19.46 -6.60 12.20
C ASN A 104 -18.55 -7.79 12.58
N LYS A 105 -17.36 -7.87 11.97
CA LYS A 105 -16.37 -8.93 12.18
C LYS A 105 -14.96 -8.44 11.86
N GLY A 106 -13.97 -9.12 12.39
CA GLY A 106 -12.55 -8.80 12.18
C GLY A 106 -11.85 -8.32 13.44
N LEU A 107 -10.53 -8.17 13.35
CA LEU A 107 -9.69 -7.74 14.47
C LEU A 107 -10.08 -6.32 14.90
N GLY A 108 -10.35 -5.45 13.93
CA GLY A 108 -10.71 -4.08 14.23
C GLY A 108 -12.05 -3.95 14.95
N PHE A 109 -13.06 -4.67 14.47
CA PHE A 109 -14.36 -4.77 15.14
C PHE A 109 -14.23 -5.32 16.57
N MET A 110 -13.39 -6.33 16.77
CA MET A 110 -13.17 -6.94 18.09
C MET A 110 -12.56 -5.94 19.09
N ILE A 111 -11.59 -5.14 18.65
CA ILE A 111 -10.98 -4.08 19.48
C ILE A 111 -12.03 -3.03 19.88
N VAL A 112 -12.84 -2.56 18.93
CA VAL A 112 -13.91 -1.58 19.19
C VAL A 112 -14.94 -2.15 20.17
N ARG A 113 -15.34 -3.41 19.99
CA ARG A 113 -16.27 -4.09 20.88
C ARG A 113 -15.70 -4.24 22.29
N ALA A 114 -14.43 -4.63 22.42
CA ALA A 114 -13.76 -4.75 23.72
C ALA A 114 -13.67 -3.40 24.46
N SER A 115 -13.44 -2.32 23.71
CA SER A 115 -13.43 -0.95 24.24
C SER A 115 -14.78 -0.57 24.86
N ALA A 116 -15.90 -0.98 24.24
CA ALA A 116 -17.24 -0.72 24.78
C ALA A 116 -17.49 -1.40 26.14
N PHE A 117 -16.82 -2.53 26.42
CA PHE A 117 -16.89 -3.23 27.71
C PHE A 117 -15.71 -2.93 28.63
N MET A 118 -14.81 -2.01 28.24
CA MET A 118 -13.55 -1.70 28.91
C MET A 118 -12.69 -2.93 29.23
N ASP A 119 -12.77 -3.98 28.40
CA ASP A 119 -11.92 -5.16 28.52
C ASP A 119 -10.54 -4.86 27.93
N MET A 120 -9.64 -4.33 28.78
CA MET A 120 -8.28 -4.00 28.38
C MET A 120 -7.50 -5.21 27.89
N THR A 121 -7.70 -6.39 28.49
CA THR A 121 -7.00 -7.62 28.12
C THR A 121 -7.28 -7.96 26.65
N LEU A 122 -8.55 -7.90 26.25
CA LEU A 122 -8.97 -8.24 24.90
C LEU A 122 -8.58 -7.16 23.88
N MET A 123 -8.62 -5.87 24.27
CA MET A 123 -8.13 -4.76 23.44
C MET A 123 -6.63 -4.89 23.14
N PHE A 124 -5.79 -5.10 24.15
CA PHE A 124 -4.34 -5.24 23.96
C PHE A 124 -4.00 -6.49 23.15
N SER A 125 -4.70 -7.60 23.39
CA SER A 125 -4.53 -8.83 22.61
C SER A 125 -4.85 -8.60 21.13
N GLY A 126 -5.95 -7.88 20.83
CA GLY A 126 -6.31 -7.51 19.46
C GLY A 126 -5.29 -6.59 18.80
N LEU A 127 -4.77 -5.61 19.54
CA LEU A 127 -3.75 -4.67 19.05
C LEU A 127 -2.43 -5.39 18.73
N VAL A 128 -1.99 -6.31 19.59
CA VAL A 128 -0.80 -7.15 19.34
C VAL A 128 -1.03 -8.05 18.12
N ALA A 129 -2.20 -8.68 18.00
CA ALA A 129 -2.53 -9.50 16.83
C ALA A 129 -2.50 -8.68 15.52
N ALA A 130 -3.05 -7.46 15.53
CA ALA A 130 -3.00 -6.55 14.38
C ALA A 130 -1.55 -6.16 14.02
N ALA A 131 -0.71 -5.89 15.02
CA ALA A 131 0.71 -5.58 14.81
C ALA A 131 1.45 -6.78 14.20
N ILE A 132 1.20 -8.01 14.68
CA ILE A 132 1.78 -9.23 14.12
C ILE A 132 1.37 -9.40 12.66
N VAL A 133 0.09 -9.21 12.34
CA VAL A 133 -0.40 -9.30 10.95
C VAL A 133 0.32 -8.28 10.06
N ALA A 134 0.43 -7.02 10.50
CA ALA A 134 1.14 -5.98 9.76
C ALA A 134 2.62 -6.35 9.54
N LEU A 135 3.30 -6.89 10.56
CA LEU A 135 4.68 -7.36 10.48
C LEU A 135 4.84 -8.52 9.50
N ILE A 136 3.92 -9.49 9.50
CA ILE A 136 3.92 -10.62 8.56
C ILE A 136 3.81 -10.13 7.12
N PHE A 137 2.84 -9.25 6.83
CA PHE A 137 2.67 -8.71 5.47
C PHE A 137 3.86 -7.87 5.02
N ASN A 138 4.42 -7.03 5.91
CA ASN A 138 5.60 -6.25 5.60
C ASN A 138 6.84 -7.15 5.37
N GLY A 139 7.02 -8.19 6.20
CA GLY A 139 8.09 -9.16 6.08
C GLY A 139 7.99 -9.97 4.78
N ALA A 140 6.80 -10.47 4.46
CA ALA A 140 6.52 -11.15 3.19
C ALA A 140 6.87 -10.27 1.99
N MET A 141 6.48 -8.99 2.03
CA MET A 141 6.80 -8.07 0.94
C MET A 141 8.30 -7.77 0.86
N SER A 142 9.01 -7.74 1.98
CA SER A 142 10.47 -7.63 1.97
C SER A 142 11.13 -8.82 1.28
N ILE A 143 10.70 -10.04 1.58
CA ILE A 143 11.23 -11.28 0.98
C ILE A 143 10.95 -11.32 -0.51
N ILE A 144 9.71 -11.03 -0.92
CA ILE A 144 9.31 -10.96 -2.32
C ILE A 144 10.17 -9.94 -3.09
N GLY A 145 10.49 -8.81 -2.47
CA GLY A 145 11.35 -7.79 -3.08
C GLY A 145 12.77 -8.26 -3.34
N GLN A 146 13.33 -9.02 -2.39
CA GLN A 146 14.66 -9.61 -2.56
C GLN A 146 14.68 -10.66 -3.68
N TRP A 147 13.58 -11.38 -3.89
CA TRP A 147 13.47 -12.41 -4.92
C TRP A 147 13.28 -11.81 -6.32
N LEU A 148 12.46 -10.75 -6.44
CA LEU A 148 12.17 -10.10 -7.72
C LEU A 148 13.28 -9.19 -8.21
N MET A 149 14.12 -8.64 -7.33
CA MET A 149 15.15 -7.67 -7.70
C MET A 149 16.53 -8.01 -7.10
N PRO A 150 17.11 -9.17 -7.45
CA PRO A 150 18.44 -9.55 -6.96
C PRO A 150 19.53 -8.56 -7.40
N TRP A 151 19.32 -7.82 -8.49
CA TRP A 151 20.26 -6.83 -9.04
C TRP A 151 20.28 -5.49 -8.30
N SER A 152 19.30 -5.18 -7.43
CA SER A 152 19.30 -3.92 -6.66
C SER A 152 20.15 -3.98 -5.39
N ARG A 153 20.99 -5.01 -5.24
CA ARG A 153 21.83 -5.25 -4.07
C ARG A 153 23.13 -4.43 -4.03
N HIS A 154 23.34 -3.46 -4.93
CA HIS A 154 24.53 -2.60 -4.97
C HIS A 154 24.16 -1.12 -5.01
#